data_AF-A0A1I8C9D7-F1
#
_entry.id   AF-A0A1I8C9D7-F1
#
_cell.length_a   1.000
_cell.length_b   1.000
_cell.length_c   1.000
_cell.angle_alpha   90.00
_cell.angle_beta   90.00
_cell.angle_gamma   90.00
#
_symmetry.space_group_name_H-M   'P 1'
#
loop_
_entity.id
_entity.type
_entity.pdbx_description
1 polymer ?
#
loop_
_entity_poly.entity_id
_entity_poly.type
_entity_poly.pdbx_seq_one_letter_code
_entity_poly.pdbx_strand_id
1 'polypeptide(L)'
;MRAILICLTLGLICNINASSVLEEEVERTKRQSPLSRVWEDALPGVQPFWEKYSNGPYGVVIRGWQFSRCASEQWTNYVVNVSNIVIWPDYPRFPGPIFFNVTMDVNEDLPVNKIEMELEVRHAVTNKQGSKGWQVIPCQGWNIVDGCDGVGSCKYCDVLDKCQDTVKSAHKYVNDKKAESFLKQNKLCPPPKGHWTMTFSKVFSIEDLPKSFFGPLQSNEYWLTFSFTDGKDKKLGCARLWVDVCKYHLQDKAQKCLRDPNAFKNFINEISSQAEQIRRRGGKK
;
A
#
# COMPACT_ATOMS: atom_id res chain seq x y z
N MET A 1 20.91 14.73 75.97
CA MET A 1 20.96 16.15 75.55
C MET A 1 21.83 16.19 74.31
N ARG A 2 21.23 16.06 73.13
CA ARG A 2 20.48 17.08 72.37
C ARG A 2 21.46 18.03 71.68
N ALA A 3 21.28 18.11 70.37
CA ALA A 3 22.02 18.89 69.37
C ALA A 3 23.22 18.17 68.72
N ILE A 4 23.21 18.20 67.38
CA ILE A 4 24.29 17.84 66.45
C ILE A 4 24.38 16.35 66.06
N LEU A 5 23.27 15.79 65.56
CA LEU A 5 23.33 14.80 64.46
C LEU A 5 22.01 14.69 63.68
N ILE A 6 21.34 15.83 63.45
CA ILE A 6 20.16 15.94 62.57
C ILE A 6 20.30 17.26 61.80
N CYS A 7 21.29 17.35 60.92
CA CYS A 7 21.37 18.41 59.90
C CYS A 7 22.01 17.92 58.57
N LEU A 8 22.25 16.62 58.41
CA LEU A 8 22.81 16.04 57.17
C LEU A 8 21.89 15.03 56.48
N THR A 9 20.66 14.85 56.96
CA THR A 9 19.68 13.91 56.37
C THR A 9 18.31 14.53 56.04
N LEU A 10 18.20 15.87 56.02
CA LEU A 10 16.97 16.58 55.58
C LEU A 10 17.18 17.59 54.44
N GLY A 11 18.34 17.58 53.79
CA GLY A 11 18.59 18.33 52.54
C GLY A 11 18.37 17.52 51.26
N LEU A 12 17.95 16.25 51.37
CA LEU A 12 17.86 15.30 50.25
C LEU A 12 16.44 14.76 50.00
N ILE A 13 15.41 15.35 50.61
CA ILE A 13 14.00 14.93 50.44
C ILE A 13 13.14 16.00 49.72
N CYS A 14 13.66 17.19 49.37
CA CYS A 14 12.86 18.23 48.71
C CYS A 14 13.33 18.65 47.32
N ASN A 15 13.96 17.77 46.53
CA ASN A 15 14.34 18.13 45.16
C ASN A 15 14.33 16.95 44.17
N ILE A 16 13.24 16.19 44.15
CA ILE A 16 13.02 15.17 43.12
C ILE A 16 11.58 15.29 42.60
N ASN A 17 11.50 15.53 41.29
CA ASN A 17 10.36 15.27 40.40
C ASN A 17 9.14 16.21 40.44
N ALA A 18 9.30 17.42 39.90
CA ALA A 18 8.18 18.11 39.26
C ALA A 18 8.50 18.70 37.88
N SER A 19 9.77 18.72 37.45
CA SER A 19 10.14 19.30 36.14
C SER A 19 10.34 18.28 35.02
N SER A 20 10.58 16.99 35.32
CA SER A 20 10.79 15.98 34.26
C SER A 20 9.49 15.40 33.68
N VAL A 21 8.40 15.35 34.46
CA VAL A 21 7.12 14.80 33.98
C VAL A 21 6.42 15.76 33.01
N LEU A 22 6.53 17.08 33.25
CA LEU A 22 5.92 18.09 32.39
C LEU A 22 6.71 18.31 31.09
N GLU A 23 8.03 18.13 31.08
CA GLU A 23 8.80 18.18 29.81
C GLU A 23 8.58 16.93 28.96
N GLU A 24 8.41 15.75 29.57
CA GLU A 24 8.16 14.49 28.85
C GLU A 24 6.72 14.42 28.29
N GLU A 25 5.72 14.96 28.99
CA GLU A 25 4.35 15.10 28.47
C GLU A 25 4.23 16.14 27.36
N VAL A 26 4.97 17.25 27.44
CA VAL A 26 4.98 18.31 26.41
C VAL A 26 5.76 17.89 25.16
N GLU A 27 6.81 17.07 25.29
CA GLU A 27 7.43 16.41 24.12
C GLU A 27 6.55 15.29 23.52
N ARG A 28 5.79 14.54 24.34
CA ARG A 28 4.82 13.54 23.84
C ARG A 28 3.71 14.18 23.02
N THR A 29 3.13 15.29 23.51
CA THR A 29 2.03 15.98 22.78
C THR A 29 2.49 16.64 21.48
N LYS A 30 3.78 17.00 21.36
CA LYS A 30 4.37 17.52 20.11
C LYS A 30 4.73 16.43 19.08
N ARG A 31 4.76 15.14 19.46
CA ARG A 31 5.12 14.02 18.57
C ARG A 31 3.98 13.07 18.21
N GLN A 32 2.79 13.23 18.77
CA GLN A 32 1.67 12.34 18.45
C GLN A 32 1.05 12.69 17.10
N SER A 33 1.01 11.67 16.21
CA SER A 33 0.28 11.76 14.95
C SER A 33 -1.23 11.89 15.24
N PRO A 34 -2.03 12.49 14.33
CA PRO A 34 -3.50 12.55 14.46
C PRO A 34 -4.14 11.18 14.72
N LEU A 35 -3.53 10.12 14.17
CA LEU A 35 -3.93 8.72 14.36
C LEU A 35 -3.71 8.22 15.80
N SER A 36 -2.64 8.66 16.46
CA SER A 36 -2.30 8.27 17.83
C SER A 36 -3.29 8.86 18.84
N ARG A 37 -3.70 10.12 18.65
CA ARG A 37 -4.69 10.78 19.53
C ARG A 37 -6.06 10.11 19.48
N VAL A 38 -6.54 9.80 18.28
CA VAL A 38 -7.86 9.17 18.12
C VAL A 38 -7.87 7.72 18.63
N TRP A 39 -6.75 7.01 18.58
CA TRP A 39 -6.64 5.70 19.20
C TRP A 39 -6.67 5.76 20.73
N GLU A 40 -5.99 6.74 21.34
CA GLU A 40 -6.07 6.98 22.80
C GLU A 40 -7.50 7.32 23.24
N ASP A 41 -8.24 8.07 22.42
CA ASP A 41 -9.65 8.40 22.68
C ASP A 41 -10.58 7.17 22.54
N ALA A 42 -10.33 6.31 21.54
CA ALA A 42 -11.18 5.15 21.26
C ALA A 42 -10.90 3.94 22.17
N LEU A 43 -9.64 3.74 22.57
CA LEU A 43 -9.19 2.59 23.37
C LEU A 43 -8.14 3.03 24.42
N PRO A 44 -8.57 3.73 25.49
CA PRO A 44 -7.65 4.29 26.49
C PRO A 44 -6.80 3.21 27.16
N GLY A 45 -5.47 3.40 27.16
CA GLY A 45 -4.51 2.49 27.80
C GLY A 45 -4.14 1.24 26.96
N VAL A 46 -4.70 1.07 25.77
CA VAL A 46 -4.29 0.01 24.83
C VAL A 46 -3.23 0.56 23.89
N GLN A 47 -1.99 0.09 24.00
CA GLN A 47 -0.93 0.49 23.08
C GLN A 47 -1.30 0.04 21.64
N PRO A 48 -1.33 0.95 20.65
CA PRO A 48 -1.62 0.57 19.28
C PRO A 48 -0.62 -0.47 18.79
N PHE A 49 -1.10 -1.56 18.21
CA PHE A 49 -0.21 -2.66 17.82
C PHE A 49 0.81 -2.22 16.75
N TRP A 50 0.50 -1.19 15.95
CA TRP A 50 1.39 -0.62 14.94
C TRP A 50 2.55 0.19 15.52
N GLU A 51 2.40 0.78 16.72
CA GLU A 51 3.50 1.48 17.41
C GLU A 51 4.59 0.51 17.89
N LYS A 52 4.27 -0.79 17.99
CA LYS A 52 5.26 -1.84 18.27
C LYS A 52 6.15 -2.16 17.07
N TYR A 53 5.79 -1.69 15.88
CA TYR A 53 6.52 -1.95 14.64
C TYR A 53 7.07 -0.63 14.10
N SER A 54 8.35 -0.36 14.37
CA SER A 54 9.10 0.65 13.62
C SER A 54 9.18 0.24 12.14
N ASN A 55 9.45 1.19 11.24
CA ASN A 55 9.83 0.88 9.86
C ASN A 55 11.12 0.03 9.90
N GLY A 56 10.97 -1.29 10.07
CA GLY A 56 12.09 -2.19 10.02
C GLY A 56 12.65 -2.22 8.60
N PRO A 57 13.90 -2.64 8.40
CA PRO A 57 14.50 -2.76 7.09
C PRO A 57 13.93 -4.01 6.41
N TYR A 58 12.64 -4.02 6.14
CA TYR A 58 11.93 -5.12 5.49
C TYR A 58 11.58 -4.73 4.06
N GLY A 59 11.59 -5.73 3.19
CA GLY A 59 11.08 -5.67 1.84
C GLY A 59 10.07 -6.78 1.60
N VAL A 60 9.44 -6.73 0.44
CA VAL A 60 8.51 -7.74 -0.05
C VAL A 60 8.94 -8.21 -1.42
N VAL A 61 8.83 -9.51 -1.67
CA VAL A 61 8.89 -10.11 -2.99
C VAL A 61 7.53 -10.73 -3.28
N ILE A 62 6.96 -10.42 -4.45
CA ILE A 62 5.79 -11.16 -4.95
C ILE A 62 6.32 -12.40 -5.69
N ARG A 63 6.02 -13.59 -5.20
CA ARG A 63 6.50 -14.87 -5.75
C ARG A 63 5.66 -15.41 -6.90
N GLY A 64 4.44 -14.91 -7.01
CA GLY A 64 3.49 -15.27 -8.05
C GLY A 64 2.22 -14.44 -7.89
N TRP A 65 1.48 -14.29 -8.98
CA TRP A 65 0.19 -13.62 -8.97
C TRP A 65 -0.75 -14.27 -9.99
N GLN A 66 -2.05 -14.09 -9.79
CA GLN A 66 -3.07 -14.56 -10.73
C GLN A 66 -4.25 -13.60 -10.71
N PHE A 67 -4.60 -13.10 -11.88
CA PHE A 67 -5.82 -12.33 -12.07
C PHE A 67 -7.03 -13.27 -12.24
N SER A 68 -8.15 -12.88 -11.64
CA SER A 68 -9.45 -13.49 -11.84
C SER A 68 -10.51 -12.40 -11.86
N ARG A 69 -11.52 -12.59 -12.71
CA ARG A 69 -12.73 -11.76 -12.64
C ARG A 69 -13.54 -12.16 -11.42
N CYS A 70 -14.29 -11.20 -10.89
CA CYS A 70 -15.30 -11.54 -9.90
C CYS A 70 -16.38 -12.40 -10.58
N ALA A 71 -16.87 -13.42 -9.89
CA ALA A 71 -17.91 -14.30 -10.41
C ALA A 71 -19.00 -14.36 -9.35
N SER A 72 -19.93 -13.41 -9.39
CA SER A 72 -21.14 -13.44 -8.58
C SER A 72 -22.33 -12.91 -9.38
N GLU A 73 -23.54 -13.27 -8.96
CA GLU A 73 -24.79 -12.80 -9.58
C GLU A 73 -24.94 -11.27 -9.59
N GLN A 74 -24.22 -10.58 -8.70
CA GLN A 74 -24.18 -9.11 -8.64
C GLN A 74 -23.37 -8.48 -9.79
N TRP A 75 -22.56 -9.28 -10.49
CA TRP A 75 -21.63 -8.82 -11.53
C TRP A 75 -21.96 -9.44 -12.89
N THR A 76 -23.15 -9.17 -13.40
CA THR A 76 -23.63 -9.68 -14.70
C THR A 76 -23.39 -8.70 -15.84
N ASN A 77 -23.40 -7.39 -15.56
CA ASN A 77 -23.17 -6.31 -16.53
C ASN A 77 -21.99 -5.43 -16.09
N TYR A 78 -20.78 -5.85 -16.44
CA TYR A 78 -19.56 -5.07 -16.17
C TYR A 78 -19.53 -3.80 -17.04
N VAL A 79 -19.69 -2.63 -16.42
CA VAL A 79 -19.45 -1.33 -17.07
C VAL A 79 -17.96 -1.22 -17.43
N VAL A 80 -17.09 -1.63 -16.52
CA VAL A 80 -15.65 -1.80 -16.75
C VAL A 80 -15.29 -3.27 -16.63
N ASN A 81 -14.84 -3.86 -17.73
CA ASN A 81 -14.43 -5.25 -17.80
C ASN A 81 -12.91 -5.35 -17.86
N VAL A 82 -12.28 -5.80 -16.78
CA VAL A 82 -10.84 -6.08 -16.77
C VAL A 82 -10.60 -7.45 -17.40
N SER A 83 -9.79 -7.48 -18.46
CA SER A 83 -9.45 -8.72 -19.18
C SER A 83 -8.13 -9.31 -18.72
N ASN A 84 -7.16 -8.49 -18.34
CA ASN A 84 -5.86 -8.96 -17.91
C ASN A 84 -5.16 -7.99 -16.95
N ILE A 85 -4.37 -8.55 -16.02
CA ILE A 85 -3.43 -7.81 -15.18
C ILE A 85 -2.10 -8.57 -15.19
N VAL A 86 -1.06 -7.90 -15.66
CA VAL A 86 0.32 -8.44 -15.68
C VAL A 86 1.18 -7.58 -14.77
N ILE A 87 1.94 -8.22 -13.88
CA ILE A 87 2.91 -7.56 -12.99
C ILE A 87 4.31 -7.88 -13.51
N TRP A 88 5.24 -6.92 -13.50
CA TRP A 88 6.65 -7.17 -13.82
C TRP A 88 7.56 -6.32 -12.93
N PRO A 89 8.87 -6.64 -12.82
CA PRO A 89 9.58 -7.81 -13.37
C PRO A 89 9.10 -9.13 -12.74
N ASP A 90 9.56 -10.27 -13.27
CA ASP A 90 9.40 -11.55 -12.59
C ASP A 90 10.00 -11.45 -11.18
N TYR A 91 9.21 -11.87 -10.18
CA TYR A 91 9.52 -11.66 -8.76
C TYR A 91 9.67 -10.19 -8.35
N PRO A 92 8.66 -9.34 -8.58
CA PRO A 92 8.78 -7.90 -8.33
C PRO A 92 9.03 -7.65 -6.85
N ARG A 93 9.95 -6.73 -6.57
CA ARG A 93 10.44 -6.45 -5.23
C ARG A 93 10.10 -5.04 -4.79
N PHE A 94 9.69 -4.94 -3.55
CA PHE A 94 9.59 -3.69 -2.82
C PHE A 94 10.66 -3.66 -1.71
N PRO A 95 11.34 -2.53 -1.46
CA PRO A 95 11.37 -1.35 -2.32
C PRO A 95 12.07 -1.68 -3.65
N GLY A 96 11.65 -1.03 -4.73
CA GLY A 96 12.13 -1.34 -6.07
C GLY A 96 11.12 -1.00 -7.17
N PRO A 97 11.52 -1.19 -8.44
CA PRO A 97 10.63 -1.01 -9.57
C PRO A 97 9.55 -2.09 -9.58
N ILE A 98 8.30 -1.65 -9.61
CA ILE A 98 7.15 -2.53 -9.86
C ILE A 98 6.32 -1.89 -10.95
N PHE A 99 5.90 -2.72 -11.88
CA PHE A 99 5.14 -2.30 -13.01
C PHE A 99 3.90 -3.18 -13.17
N PHE A 100 2.82 -2.56 -13.66
CA PHE A 100 1.54 -3.22 -13.86
C PHE A 100 1.01 -2.84 -15.24
N ASN A 101 0.54 -3.81 -16.00
CA ASN A 101 -0.24 -3.57 -17.21
C ASN A 101 -1.64 -4.10 -16.97
N VAL A 102 -2.62 -3.23 -17.14
CA VAL A 102 -4.02 -3.56 -17.02
C VAL A 102 -4.67 -3.38 -18.38
N THR A 103 -5.29 -4.43 -18.87
CA THR A 103 -6.13 -4.39 -20.07
C THR A 103 -7.59 -4.41 -19.65
N MET A 104 -8.36 -3.45 -20.13
CA MET A 104 -9.77 -3.32 -19.78
C MET A 104 -10.61 -2.72 -20.91
N ASP A 105 -11.90 -3.04 -20.89
CA ASP A 105 -12.91 -2.46 -21.76
C ASP A 105 -13.89 -1.64 -20.92
N VAL A 106 -14.07 -0.38 -21.28
CA VAL A 106 -15.08 0.52 -20.70
C VAL A 106 -16.26 0.55 -21.65
N ASN A 107 -17.39 0.02 -21.23
CA ASN A 107 -18.57 -0.23 -22.07
C ASN A 107 -19.59 0.92 -22.04
N GLU A 108 -19.62 1.72 -20.98
CA GLU A 108 -20.50 2.88 -20.78
C GLU A 108 -19.69 4.09 -20.33
N ASP A 109 -20.29 5.28 -20.42
CA ASP A 109 -19.69 6.48 -19.85
C ASP A 109 -19.63 6.39 -18.33
N LEU A 110 -18.44 6.62 -17.79
CA LEU A 110 -18.18 6.57 -16.36
C LEU A 110 -18.59 7.89 -15.67
N PRO A 111 -19.05 7.82 -14.40
CA PRO A 111 -19.44 9.01 -13.67
C PRO A 111 -18.24 9.94 -13.45
N VAL A 112 -18.41 11.21 -13.79
CA VAL A 112 -17.36 12.24 -13.67
C VAL A 112 -17.28 12.87 -12.28
N ASN A 113 -18.33 12.69 -11.47
CA ASN A 113 -18.43 13.35 -10.17
C ASN A 113 -17.74 12.56 -9.06
N LYS A 114 -17.90 11.23 -9.05
CA LYS A 114 -17.42 10.37 -7.97
C LYS A 114 -17.32 8.93 -8.43
N ILE A 115 -16.23 8.27 -8.06
CA ILE A 115 -16.11 6.80 -8.12
C ILE A 115 -15.59 6.33 -6.77
N GLU A 116 -16.30 5.40 -6.15
CA GLU A 116 -15.85 4.74 -4.93
C GLU A 116 -15.17 3.41 -5.26
N MET A 117 -14.14 3.06 -4.52
CA MET A 117 -13.50 1.75 -4.58
C MET A 117 -13.53 1.11 -3.20
N GLU A 118 -13.99 -0.13 -3.13
CA GLU A 118 -13.86 -0.98 -1.95
C GLU A 118 -12.78 -2.04 -2.25
N LEU A 119 -11.77 -2.08 -1.40
CA LEU A 119 -10.76 -3.12 -1.41
C LEU A 119 -11.09 -4.11 -0.29
N GLU A 120 -11.19 -5.38 -0.62
CA GLU A 120 -11.20 -6.46 0.35
C GLU A 120 -9.87 -7.23 0.26
N VAL A 121 -9.16 -7.32 1.37
CA VAL A 121 -7.89 -8.04 1.48
C VAL A 121 -8.09 -9.26 2.35
N ARG A 122 -7.83 -10.44 1.80
CA ARG A 122 -7.80 -11.70 2.57
C ARG A 122 -6.41 -12.29 2.54
N HIS A 123 -5.97 -12.89 3.63
CA HIS A 123 -4.74 -13.67 3.68
C HIS A 123 -5.02 -15.14 3.97
N ALA A 124 -4.12 -16.00 3.50
CA ALA A 124 -4.19 -17.43 3.75
C ALA A 124 -3.93 -17.72 5.23
N VAL A 125 -4.79 -18.54 5.82
CA VAL A 125 -4.66 -19.07 7.18
C VAL A 125 -4.81 -20.58 7.17
N THR A 126 -4.09 -21.27 8.04
CA THR A 126 -4.28 -22.71 8.25
C THR A 126 -5.20 -22.89 9.44
N ASN A 127 -6.35 -23.55 9.23
CA ASN A 127 -7.26 -23.81 10.33
C ASN A 127 -6.72 -24.92 11.26
N LYS A 128 -7.38 -25.12 12.42
CA LYS A 128 -6.97 -26.14 13.40
C LYS A 128 -6.93 -27.58 12.84
N GLN A 129 -7.59 -27.81 11.70
CA GLN A 129 -7.67 -29.10 11.01
C GLN A 129 -6.61 -29.24 9.89
N GLY A 130 -5.72 -28.25 9.73
CA GLY A 130 -4.67 -28.27 8.71
C GLY A 130 -5.12 -27.84 7.30
N SER A 131 -6.39 -27.52 7.10
CA SER A 131 -6.91 -27.05 5.82
C SER A 131 -6.73 -25.54 5.64
N LYS A 132 -6.53 -25.13 4.39
CA LYS A 132 -6.30 -23.73 4.03
C LYS A 132 -7.62 -22.96 3.96
N GLY A 133 -7.70 -21.89 4.72
CA GLY A 133 -8.80 -20.91 4.71
C GLY A 133 -8.30 -19.52 4.32
N TRP A 134 -9.25 -18.58 4.25
CA TRP A 134 -8.98 -17.17 3.94
C TRP A 134 -9.62 -16.29 5.00
N GLN A 135 -8.82 -15.43 5.62
CA GLN A 135 -9.28 -14.49 6.63
C GLN A 135 -9.15 -13.06 6.13
N VAL A 136 -10.19 -12.25 6.36
CA VAL A 136 -10.22 -10.82 6.00
C VAL A 136 -9.26 -10.04 6.92
N ILE A 137 -8.44 -9.19 6.32
CA ILE A 137 -7.64 -8.19 7.02
C ILE A 137 -8.52 -6.95 7.20
N PRO A 138 -8.88 -6.55 8.42
CA PRO A 138 -9.74 -5.39 8.65
C PRO A 138 -9.10 -4.11 8.10
N CYS A 139 -9.92 -3.12 7.74
CA CYS A 139 -9.40 -1.79 7.44
C CYS A 139 -8.70 -1.21 8.67
N GLN A 140 -7.60 -0.50 8.44
CA GLN A 140 -6.83 0.16 9.49
C GLN A 140 -6.30 1.51 9.00
N GLY A 141 -6.30 2.52 9.87
CA GLY A 141 -5.78 3.83 9.52
C GLY A 141 -6.62 4.61 8.51
N TRP A 142 -7.92 4.31 8.44
CA TRP A 142 -8.88 5.11 7.67
C TRP A 142 -9.08 6.49 8.31
N ASN A 143 -9.45 7.46 7.50
CA ASN A 143 -9.83 8.78 7.96
C ASN A 143 -11.15 8.68 8.73
N ILE A 144 -11.13 9.07 10.01
CA ILE A 144 -12.29 8.97 10.91
C ILE A 144 -13.44 9.91 10.49
N VAL A 145 -13.14 10.98 9.76
CA VAL A 145 -14.15 11.97 9.36
C VAL A 145 -15.07 11.42 8.28
N ASP A 146 -14.52 10.76 7.26
CA ASP A 146 -15.25 10.31 6.08
C ASP A 146 -15.32 8.78 5.95
N GLY A 147 -14.57 8.04 6.77
CA GLY A 147 -14.51 6.58 6.74
C GLY A 147 -13.63 6.02 5.61
N CYS A 148 -12.83 6.86 4.95
CA CYS A 148 -12.15 6.54 3.71
C CYS A 148 -10.65 6.28 3.92
N ASP A 149 -10.01 5.65 2.93
CA ASP A 149 -8.58 5.30 2.92
C ASP A 149 -8.18 4.27 4.00
N GLY A 150 -6.88 4.03 4.13
CA GLY A 150 -6.30 3.09 5.08
C GLY A 150 -5.58 1.92 4.43
N VAL A 151 -5.30 0.89 5.23
CA VAL A 151 -4.61 -0.35 4.85
C VAL A 151 -5.46 -1.54 5.22
N GLY A 152 -5.53 -2.55 4.35
CA GLY A 152 -6.38 -3.73 4.53
C GLY A 152 -7.69 -3.56 3.77
N SER A 153 -8.78 -4.10 4.31
CA SER A 153 -10.08 -4.12 3.63
C SER A 153 -10.83 -2.79 3.79
N CYS A 154 -10.42 -1.76 3.06
CA CYS A 154 -10.88 -0.38 3.23
C CYS A 154 -11.74 0.13 2.07
N LYS A 155 -12.53 1.16 2.35
CA LYS A 155 -13.26 1.96 1.37
C LYS A 155 -12.44 3.19 0.97
N TYR A 156 -12.45 3.53 -0.31
CA TYR A 156 -11.81 4.71 -0.90
C TYR A 156 -12.91 5.50 -1.59
N CYS A 157 -13.31 6.61 -0.98
CA CYS A 157 -14.56 7.27 -1.32
C CYS A 157 -14.50 8.14 -2.57
N ASP A 158 -13.32 8.61 -2.98
CA ASP A 158 -13.17 9.18 -4.30
C ASP A 158 -11.81 8.83 -4.89
N VAL A 159 -11.83 7.94 -5.89
CA VAL A 159 -10.61 7.56 -6.62
C VAL A 159 -10.34 8.46 -7.82
N LEU A 160 -11.29 9.33 -8.22
CA LEU A 160 -11.10 10.24 -9.34
C LEU A 160 -10.02 11.26 -9.03
N ASP A 161 -10.01 11.84 -7.83
CA ASP A 161 -8.96 12.80 -7.43
C ASP A 161 -7.56 12.20 -7.54
N LYS A 162 -7.39 10.96 -7.04
CA LYS A 162 -6.11 10.23 -7.14
C LYS A 162 -5.75 9.91 -8.59
N CYS A 163 -6.73 9.57 -9.43
CA CYS A 163 -6.52 9.38 -10.87
C CYS A 163 -6.02 10.68 -11.51
N GLN A 164 -6.70 11.78 -11.24
CA GLN A 164 -6.41 13.09 -11.79
C GLN A 164 -5.00 13.56 -11.42
N ASP A 165 -4.62 13.42 -10.15
CA ASP A 165 -3.28 13.79 -9.68
C ASP A 165 -2.19 12.91 -10.29
N THR A 166 -2.48 11.63 -10.50
CA THR A 166 -1.58 10.70 -11.19
C THR A 166 -1.39 11.10 -12.65
N VAL A 167 -2.48 11.41 -13.37
CA VAL A 167 -2.44 11.85 -14.78
C VAL A 167 -1.71 13.19 -14.93
N LYS A 168 -1.98 14.14 -14.04
CA LYS A 168 -1.25 15.41 -13.96
C LYS A 168 0.23 15.20 -13.66
N SER A 169 0.62 14.19 -12.90
CA SER A 169 2.03 13.91 -12.66
C SER A 169 2.70 13.22 -13.86
N ALA A 170 1.93 12.42 -14.60
CA ALA A 170 2.42 11.64 -15.73
C ALA A 170 2.79 12.49 -16.97
N HIS A 171 2.16 13.65 -17.19
CA HIS A 171 2.40 14.45 -18.41
C HIS A 171 3.88 14.82 -18.60
N LYS A 172 4.65 14.97 -17.51
CA LYS A 172 6.08 15.32 -17.54
C LYS A 172 6.96 14.26 -18.20
N TYR A 173 6.45 13.04 -18.33
CA TYR A 173 7.17 11.90 -18.92
C TYR A 173 6.73 11.61 -20.35
N VAL A 174 5.82 12.42 -20.92
CA VAL A 174 5.30 12.25 -22.28
C VAL A 174 5.99 13.23 -23.23
N ASN A 175 6.68 12.68 -24.23
CA ASN A 175 7.42 13.49 -25.22
C ASN A 175 6.56 13.97 -26.39
N ASP A 176 5.37 13.38 -26.59
CA ASP A 176 4.43 13.79 -27.63
C ASP A 176 3.62 15.01 -27.15
N LYS A 177 3.75 16.16 -27.84
CA LYS A 177 3.10 17.42 -27.44
C LYS A 177 1.57 17.36 -27.40
N LYS A 178 0.95 16.55 -28.28
CA LYS A 178 -0.51 16.42 -28.35
C LYS A 178 -1.00 15.60 -27.15
N ALA A 179 -0.34 14.49 -26.86
CA ALA A 179 -0.62 13.65 -25.70
C ALA A 179 -0.32 14.40 -24.39
N GLU A 180 0.79 15.13 -24.31
CA GLU A 180 1.11 15.99 -23.16
C GLU A 180 0.01 17.03 -22.91
N SER A 181 -0.44 17.72 -23.96
CA SER A 181 -1.52 18.72 -23.87
C SER A 181 -2.85 18.09 -23.45
N PHE A 182 -3.15 16.88 -23.93
CA PHE A 182 -4.34 16.12 -23.53
C PHE A 182 -4.29 15.75 -22.04
N LEU A 183 -3.16 15.25 -21.55
CA LEU A 183 -2.97 14.90 -20.14
C LEU A 183 -3.00 16.13 -19.21
N LYS A 184 -2.48 17.28 -19.66
CA LYS A 184 -2.60 18.56 -18.93
C LYS A 184 -4.05 19.01 -18.74
N GLN A 185 -4.90 18.74 -19.73
CA GLN A 185 -6.34 19.00 -19.64
C GLN A 185 -7.09 17.99 -18.78
N ASN A 186 -6.40 16.94 -18.30
CA ASN A 186 -6.91 15.94 -17.36
C ASN A 186 -8.20 15.22 -17.83
N LYS A 187 -8.35 15.07 -19.15
CA LYS A 187 -9.53 14.45 -19.78
C LYS A 187 -9.51 12.92 -19.77
N LEU A 188 -8.61 12.31 -19.01
CA LEU A 188 -8.43 10.86 -18.92
C LEU A 188 -9.15 10.24 -17.70
N CYS A 189 -9.58 11.04 -16.72
CA CYS A 189 -10.19 10.56 -15.49
C CYS A 189 -11.65 11.05 -15.39
N PRO A 190 -12.64 10.15 -15.34
CA PRO A 190 -12.53 8.71 -15.55
C PRO A 190 -12.16 8.37 -17.01
N PRO A 191 -11.61 7.17 -17.27
CA PRO A 191 -11.28 6.74 -18.64
C PRO A 191 -12.53 6.75 -19.54
N PRO A 192 -12.48 7.36 -20.74
CA PRO A 192 -13.61 7.35 -21.66
C PRO A 192 -13.96 5.93 -22.14
N LYS A 193 -15.15 5.77 -22.70
CA LYS A 193 -15.59 4.51 -23.33
C LYS A 193 -14.57 4.01 -24.37
N GLY A 194 -14.27 2.71 -24.34
CA GLY A 194 -13.36 2.08 -25.29
C GLY A 194 -12.47 1.00 -24.70
N HIS A 195 -11.55 0.51 -25.53
CA HIS A 195 -10.54 -0.47 -25.15
C HIS A 195 -9.29 0.24 -24.63
N TRP A 196 -8.81 -0.17 -23.46
CA TRP A 196 -7.67 0.45 -22.78
C TRP A 196 -6.61 -0.58 -22.43
N THR A 197 -5.37 -0.17 -22.63
CA THR A 197 -4.19 -0.83 -22.06
C THR A 197 -3.43 0.23 -21.28
N MET A 198 -3.44 0.11 -19.96
CA MET A 198 -2.79 1.06 -19.06
C MET A 198 -1.55 0.42 -18.45
N THR A 199 -0.40 1.02 -18.71
CA THR A 199 0.86 0.63 -18.08
C THR A 199 1.21 1.62 -16.97
N PHE A 200 1.29 1.11 -15.75
CA PHE A 200 1.80 1.84 -14.59
C PHE A 200 3.23 1.39 -14.31
N SER A 201 4.13 2.37 -14.16
CA SER A 201 5.54 2.17 -13.87
C SER A 201 5.93 3.07 -12.70
N LYS A 202 6.27 2.47 -11.55
CA LYS A 202 6.78 3.24 -10.40
C LYS A 202 7.93 2.51 -9.74
N VAL A 203 8.96 3.26 -9.39
CA VAL A 203 9.97 2.81 -8.43
C VAL A 203 9.42 3.16 -7.06
N PHE A 204 9.04 2.14 -6.31
CA PHE A 204 8.49 2.30 -4.98
C PHE A 204 9.60 2.32 -3.93
N SER A 205 9.56 3.32 -3.07
CA SER A 205 10.45 3.50 -1.93
C SER A 205 9.72 3.17 -0.62
N ILE A 206 10.47 2.96 0.47
CA ILE A 206 9.90 2.71 1.81
C ILE A 206 9.01 3.87 2.26
N GLU A 207 9.30 5.09 1.81
CA GLU A 207 8.55 6.31 2.10
C GLU A 207 7.18 6.35 1.42
N ASP A 208 6.98 5.56 0.37
CA ASP A 208 5.67 5.43 -0.31
C ASP A 208 4.67 4.56 0.48
N LEU A 209 5.09 3.90 1.55
CA LEU A 209 4.23 3.05 2.37
C LEU A 209 3.77 3.75 3.66
N PRO A 210 2.54 3.47 4.12
CA PRO A 210 2.11 3.84 5.46
C PRO A 210 3.07 3.31 6.52
N LYS A 211 3.28 4.10 7.58
CA LYS A 211 4.05 3.66 8.75
C LYS A 211 3.45 2.33 9.25
N SER A 212 4.34 1.40 9.60
CA SER A 212 3.96 0.08 10.13
C SER A 212 3.29 -0.88 9.13
N PHE A 213 3.27 -0.57 7.82
CA PHE A 213 2.75 -1.46 6.76
C PHE A 213 3.29 -2.90 6.88
N PHE A 214 4.59 -3.05 7.17
CA PHE A 214 5.21 -4.36 7.28
C PHE A 214 4.88 -5.11 8.55
N GLY A 215 4.39 -4.46 9.61
CA GLY A 215 4.08 -5.09 10.90
C GLY A 215 3.15 -6.30 10.76
N PRO A 216 1.90 -6.10 10.28
CA PRO A 216 0.93 -7.17 10.13
C PRO A 216 1.17 -8.08 8.92
N LEU A 217 2.05 -7.68 7.98
CA LEU A 217 2.30 -8.43 6.76
C LEU A 217 3.06 -9.73 7.06
N GLN A 218 2.50 -10.85 6.60
CA GLN A 218 3.05 -12.20 6.71
C GLN A 218 3.57 -12.68 5.36
N SER A 219 4.48 -13.64 5.39
CA SER A 219 4.98 -14.30 4.17
C SER A 219 4.03 -15.43 3.77
N ASN A 220 2.93 -15.08 3.10
CA ASN A 220 1.91 -16.02 2.65
C ASN A 220 1.15 -15.48 1.42
N GLU A 221 0.05 -16.14 1.09
CA GLU A 221 -0.80 -15.77 -0.02
C GLU A 221 -1.90 -14.80 0.39
N TYR A 222 -2.28 -13.92 -0.53
CA TYR A 222 -3.31 -12.91 -0.36
C TYR A 222 -4.26 -12.91 -1.55
N TRP A 223 -5.53 -12.61 -1.29
CA TRP A 223 -6.50 -12.20 -2.29
C TRP A 223 -6.85 -10.74 -2.08
N LEU A 224 -6.77 -9.95 -3.15
CA LEU A 224 -7.17 -8.56 -3.22
C LEU A 224 -8.39 -8.49 -4.14
N THR A 225 -9.54 -8.13 -3.60
CA THR A 225 -10.77 -7.93 -4.40
C THR A 225 -11.07 -6.44 -4.44
N PHE A 226 -11.03 -5.86 -5.64
CA PHE A 226 -11.35 -4.47 -5.90
C PHE A 226 -12.76 -4.39 -6.47
N SER A 227 -13.64 -3.62 -5.84
CA SER A 227 -15.00 -3.37 -6.30
C SER A 227 -15.20 -1.87 -6.49
N PHE A 228 -15.73 -1.46 -7.65
CA PHE A 228 -15.92 -0.05 -7.98
C PHE A 228 -17.42 0.29 -8.08
N THR A 229 -17.82 1.43 -7.54
CA THR A 229 -19.19 1.96 -7.63
C THR A 229 -19.20 3.45 -8.00
N ASP A 230 -20.34 3.96 -8.44
CA ASP A 230 -20.54 5.39 -8.74
C ASP A 230 -20.85 6.26 -7.51
N GLY A 231 -20.75 5.69 -6.29
CA GLY A 231 -21.16 6.35 -5.05
C GLY A 231 -22.67 6.41 -4.81
N LYS A 232 -23.48 5.81 -5.70
CA LYS A 232 -24.92 5.57 -5.56
C LYS A 232 -25.24 4.07 -5.67
N ASP A 233 -24.28 3.24 -5.27
CA ASP A 233 -24.32 1.78 -5.32
C ASP A 233 -24.43 1.15 -6.73
N LYS A 234 -24.40 1.92 -7.83
CA LYS A 234 -24.27 1.32 -9.17
C LYS A 234 -22.90 0.68 -9.28
N LYS A 235 -22.88 -0.63 -9.47
CA LYS A 235 -21.66 -1.42 -9.66
C LYS A 235 -21.04 -1.09 -11.03
N LEU A 236 -19.77 -0.69 -11.03
CA LEU A 236 -19.04 -0.30 -12.24
C LEU A 236 -18.12 -1.42 -12.72
N GLY A 237 -17.36 -2.03 -11.82
CA GLY A 237 -16.47 -3.14 -12.17
C GLY A 237 -15.91 -3.84 -10.94
N CYS A 238 -15.41 -5.05 -11.14
CA CYS A 238 -14.78 -5.83 -10.08
C CYS A 238 -13.60 -6.62 -10.63
N ALA A 239 -12.49 -6.59 -9.90
CA ALA A 239 -11.26 -7.27 -10.25
C ALA A 239 -10.72 -7.98 -9.01
N ARG A 240 -10.23 -9.21 -9.18
CA ARG A 240 -9.66 -9.97 -8.09
C ARG A 240 -8.25 -10.46 -8.44
N LEU A 241 -7.30 -10.18 -7.57
CA LEU A 241 -5.90 -10.50 -7.74
C LEU A 241 -5.42 -11.38 -6.58
N TRP A 242 -4.95 -12.58 -6.91
CA TRP A 242 -4.18 -13.39 -5.97
C TRP A 242 -2.72 -13.00 -6.07
N VAL A 243 -2.05 -12.88 -4.93
CA VAL A 243 -0.60 -12.66 -4.86
C VAL A 243 -0.01 -13.55 -3.78
N ASP A 244 1.12 -14.18 -4.08
CA ASP A 244 1.94 -14.87 -3.10
C ASP A 244 3.08 -13.94 -2.67
N VAL A 245 3.12 -13.56 -1.40
CA VAL A 245 4.04 -12.57 -0.87
C VAL A 245 5.06 -13.23 0.05
N CYS A 246 6.29 -12.77 -0.04
CA CYS A 246 7.33 -13.08 0.93
C CYS A 246 7.97 -11.81 1.47
N LYS A 247 7.79 -11.58 2.76
CA LYS A 247 8.46 -10.55 3.54
C LYS A 247 9.86 -11.03 3.90
N TYR A 248 10.86 -10.19 3.65
CA TYR A 248 12.27 -10.45 3.96
C TYR A 248 12.91 -9.23 4.61
N HIS A 249 14.02 -9.46 5.31
CA HIS A 249 14.87 -8.38 5.80
C HIS A 249 15.77 -7.90 4.66
N LEU A 250 15.88 -6.59 4.41
CA LEU A 250 16.68 -6.01 3.33
C LEU A 250 18.18 -6.35 3.44
N GLN A 251 18.64 -6.71 4.64
CA GLN A 251 20.02 -7.17 4.88
C GLN A 251 20.20 -8.69 4.64
N ASP A 252 19.13 -9.42 4.34
CA ASP A 252 19.17 -10.86 4.09
C ASP A 252 19.86 -11.16 2.74
N LYS A 253 21.15 -11.49 2.81
CA LYS A 253 21.97 -11.88 1.65
C LYS A 253 21.57 -13.25 1.07
N ALA A 254 20.86 -14.09 1.84
CA ALA A 254 20.54 -15.47 1.44
C ALA A 254 19.31 -15.58 0.53
N GLN A 255 18.58 -14.47 0.31
CA GLN A 255 17.40 -14.41 -0.58
C GLN A 255 16.36 -15.52 -0.32
N LYS A 256 16.12 -15.85 0.96
CA LYS A 256 15.26 -16.97 1.40
C LYS A 256 13.83 -16.93 0.84
N CYS A 257 13.40 -15.78 0.33
CA CYS A 257 12.09 -15.59 -0.28
C CYS A 257 11.96 -16.13 -1.71
N LEU A 258 13.05 -16.41 -2.41
CA LEU A 258 12.99 -17.08 -3.71
C LEU A 258 12.98 -18.60 -3.50
N ARG A 259 11.94 -19.27 -4.01
CA ARG A 259 11.81 -20.73 -3.93
C ARG A 259 12.81 -21.47 -4.81
N ASP A 260 13.33 -20.83 -5.85
CA ASP A 260 14.28 -21.41 -6.81
C ASP A 260 15.58 -20.57 -6.84
N PRO A 261 16.75 -21.18 -6.55
CA PRO A 261 18.06 -20.54 -6.69
C PRO A 261 18.33 -19.97 -8.10
N ASN A 262 17.74 -20.57 -9.15
CA ASN A 262 17.90 -20.13 -10.54
C ASN A 262 17.03 -18.91 -10.88
N ALA A 263 15.95 -18.66 -10.13
CA ALA A 263 15.09 -17.49 -10.36
C ALA A 263 15.84 -16.18 -10.19
N PHE A 264 16.77 -16.10 -9.22
CA PHE A 264 17.62 -14.91 -9.06
C PHE A 264 18.57 -14.72 -10.23
N LYS A 265 19.19 -15.81 -10.70
CA LYS A 265 20.09 -15.78 -11.86
C LYS A 265 19.36 -15.31 -13.12
N ASN A 266 18.14 -15.78 -13.34
CA ASN A 266 17.29 -15.36 -14.46
C ASN A 266 16.90 -13.88 -14.35
N PHE A 267 16.50 -13.42 -13.16
CA PHE A 267 16.20 -12.00 -12.91
C PHE A 267 17.40 -11.08 -13.20
N ILE A 268 18.61 -11.43 -12.72
CA ILE A 268 19.82 -10.66 -13.00
C ILE A 268 20.13 -10.65 -14.50
N ASN A 269 19.94 -11.78 -15.19
CA ASN A 269 20.13 -11.87 -16.63
C ASN A 269 19.12 -10.99 -17.39
N GLU A 270 17.85 -10.97 -16.98
CA GLU A 270 16.81 -10.13 -17.57
C GLU A 270 17.10 -8.64 -17.38
N ILE A 271 17.43 -8.20 -16.16
CA ILE A 271 17.82 -6.81 -15.89
C ILE A 271 19.05 -6.42 -16.72
N SER A 272 20.07 -7.30 -16.78
CA SER A 272 21.28 -7.05 -17.57
C SER A 272 20.96 -6.95 -19.06
N SER A 273 20.06 -7.80 -19.56
CA SER A 273 19.60 -7.77 -20.96
C SER A 273 18.84 -6.49 -21.29
N GLN A 274 17.97 -6.02 -20.38
CA GLN A 274 17.22 -4.77 -20.54
C GLN A 274 18.15 -3.56 -20.47
N ALA A 275 19.08 -3.54 -19.52
CA ALA A 275 20.10 -2.49 -19.41
C ALA A 275 21.00 -2.42 -20.66
N GLU A 276 21.35 -3.57 -21.24
CA GLU A 276 22.14 -3.62 -22.47
C GLU A 276 21.34 -3.17 -23.70
N GLN A 277 20.06 -3.53 -23.80
CA GLN A 277 19.17 -3.00 -24.84
C GLN A 277 19.02 -1.48 -24.74
N ILE A 278 18.93 -0.93 -23.52
CA ILE A 278 18.87 0.51 -23.27
C ILE A 278 20.20 1.18 -23.68
N ARG A 279 21.36 0.58 -23.34
CA ARG A 279 22.67 1.09 -23.78
C ARG A 279 22.84 1.07 -25.29
N ARG A 280 22.40 0.01 -25.97
CA ARG A 280 22.45 -0.08 -27.45
C ARG A 280 21.51 0.93 -28.13
N ARG A 281 20.39 1.28 -27.50
CA ARG A 281 19.48 2.35 -27.96
C ARG A 281 20.03 3.75 -27.67
N GLY A 282 20.74 3.94 -26.56
CA GLY A 282 21.39 5.20 -26.19
C GLY A 282 22.72 5.48 -26.90
N GLY A 283 23.36 4.45 -27.48
CA GLY A 283 24.62 4.54 -28.23
C GLY A 283 24.48 4.91 -29.70
N LYS A 284 23.26 5.20 -30.19
CA LYS A 284 23.06 5.86 -31.49
C LYS A 284 22.78 7.35 -31.26
N LYS A 285 23.85 8.09 -31.01
CA LYS A 285 23.97 9.52 -31.33
C LYS A 285 25.27 9.72 -32.06
#